data_AF-A0A3D1F484-F1
#
_entry.id   AF-A0A3D1F484-F1
#
_cell.length_a   1.000
_cell.length_b   1.000
_cell.length_c   1.000
_cell.angle_alpha   90.00
_cell.angle_beta   90.00
_cell.angle_gamma   90.00
#
_symmetry.space_group_name_H-M   'P 1'
#
loop_
_entity.id
_entity.type
_entity.pdbx_description
1 polymer ?
#
loop_
_entity_poly.entity_id
_entity_poly.type
_entity_poly.pdbx_seq_one_letter_code
_entity_poly.pdbx_strand_id
1 'polypeptide(L)'
;MKYKTLFRLALKVIGVYLVATNINVVIQIAFVLTEAFFNSQNTAVRIPQFHLQTMYLTTSIAPLLIGLYLFFGGEWIVNNAIPSNRPYCHECGYELTHATSNTCPECGTEFKPAE
;
A
#
# COMPACT_ATOMS: atom_id res chain seq x y z
N MET A 1 -3.41 -21.51 3.65
CA MET A 1 -3.60 -20.08 4.00
C MET A 1 -2.38 -19.40 4.65
N LYS A 2 -1.60 -20.06 5.52
CA LYS A 2 -0.45 -19.45 6.22
C LYS A 2 0.46 -18.62 5.30
N TYR A 3 0.78 -19.13 4.11
CA TYR A 3 1.66 -18.45 3.15
C TYR A 3 1.07 -17.16 2.54
N LYS A 4 -0.24 -17.10 2.26
CA LYS A 4 -0.88 -15.89 1.70
C LYS A 4 -0.98 -14.78 2.76
N THR A 5 -1.31 -15.15 3.99
CA THR A 5 -1.35 -14.22 5.12
C THR A 5 0.05 -13.71 5.45
N LEU A 6 1.06 -14.60 5.49
CA LEU A 6 2.46 -14.21 5.68
C LEU A 6 2.97 -13.28 4.57
N PHE A 7 2.61 -13.54 3.31
CA PHE A 7 3.00 -12.70 2.19
C PHE A 7 2.37 -11.30 2.28
N ARG A 8 1.08 -11.21 2.61
CA ARG A 8 0.38 -9.94 2.86
C ARG A 8 1.02 -9.18 4.04
N LEU A 9 1.42 -9.87 5.09
CA LEU A 9 2.07 -9.27 6.26
C LEU A 9 3.48 -8.78 5.91
N ALA A 10 4.26 -9.54 5.14
CA ALA A 10 5.57 -9.14 4.64
C ALA A 10 5.50 -7.88 3.78
N LEU A 11 4.53 -7.77 2.86
CA LEU A 11 4.32 -6.55 2.06
C LEU A 11 4.01 -5.33 2.92
N LYS A 12 3.19 -5.49 3.98
CA LYS A 12 2.92 -4.41 4.93
C LYS A 12 4.17 -3.99 5.69
N VAL A 13 4.99 -4.94 6.13
CA VAL A 13 6.27 -4.65 6.82
C VAL A 13 7.22 -3.90 5.90
N ILE A 14 7.34 -4.31 4.63
CA ILE A 14 8.15 -3.60 3.62
C ILE A 14 7.60 -2.19 3.38
N GLY A 15 6.28 -2.04 3.28
CA GLY A 15 5.63 -0.73 3.14
C GLY A 15 5.93 0.22 4.31
N VAL A 16 5.78 -0.27 5.55
CA VAL A 16 6.12 0.50 6.76
C VAL A 16 7.60 0.87 6.78
N TYR A 17 8.49 -0.07 6.44
CA TYR A 17 9.92 0.19 6.39
C TYR A 17 10.28 1.29 5.37
N LEU A 18 9.70 1.26 4.17
CA LEU A 18 9.91 2.30 3.15
C LEU A 18 9.40 3.67 3.62
N VAL A 19 8.24 3.72 4.28
CA VAL A 19 7.71 4.98 4.84
C VAL A 19 8.60 5.48 5.98
N ALA A 20 9.03 4.61 6.90
CA ALA A 20 9.86 4.98 8.04
C ALA A 20 11.23 5.52 7.61
N THR A 21 11.88 4.88 6.65
CA THR A 21 13.17 5.31 6.10
C THR A 21 13.09 6.66 5.36
N ASN A 22 11.92 7.02 4.85
CA ASN A 22 11.70 8.26 4.10
C ASN A 22 10.91 9.32 4.89
N ILE A 23 10.76 9.17 6.21
CA ILE A 23 9.98 10.13 7.02
C ILE A 23 10.57 11.54 7.00
N ASN A 24 11.89 11.65 6.84
CA ASN A 24 12.58 12.93 6.69
C ASN A 24 12.07 13.74 5.50
N VAL A 25 11.62 13.07 4.42
CA VAL A 25 11.07 13.72 3.23
C VAL A 25 9.73 14.40 3.56
N VAL A 26 8.89 13.75 4.37
CA VAL A 26 7.60 14.33 4.84
C VAL A 26 7.86 15.59 5.66
N ILE A 27 8.83 15.54 6.57
CA ILE A 27 9.21 16.68 7.41
C ILE A 27 9.72 17.83 6.53
N GLN A 28 10.55 17.55 5.53
CA GLN A 28 11.04 18.56 4.59
C GLN A 28 9.91 19.18 3.76
N ILE A 29 8.98 18.38 3.24
CA ILE A 29 7.81 18.89 2.51
C ILE A 29 6.98 19.80 3.42
N ALA A 30 6.70 19.37 4.64
CA ALA A 30 5.95 20.17 5.61
C ALA A 30 6.66 21.49 5.91
N PHE A 31 7.98 21.48 6.08
CA PHE A 31 8.77 22.68 6.31
C PHE A 31 8.71 23.64 5.12
N VAL A 32 8.92 23.14 3.90
CA VAL A 32 8.83 23.94 2.66
C VAL A 32 7.44 24.55 2.48
N LEU A 33 6.37 23.78 2.72
CA LEU A 33 5.00 24.29 2.65
C LEU A 33 4.72 25.36 3.71
N THR A 34 5.25 25.17 4.92
CA THR A 34 5.13 26.12 6.02
C THR A 34 5.85 27.43 5.69
N GLU A 35 7.09 27.34 5.21
CA GLU A 35 7.85 28.52 4.75
C GLU A 35 7.16 29.22 3.58
N ALA A 36 6.64 28.48 2.59
CA ALA A 36 5.90 29.05 1.48
C ALA A 36 4.65 29.79 1.95
N PHE A 37 3.93 29.24 2.94
CA PHE A 37 2.74 29.86 3.51
C PHE A 37 3.07 31.16 4.27
N PHE A 38 4.04 31.14 5.17
CA PHE A 38 4.41 32.31 5.98
C PHE A 38 5.14 33.40 5.16
N ASN A 39 6.02 33.01 4.23
CA ASN A 39 6.75 33.96 3.39
C ASN A 39 5.92 34.48 2.21
N SER A 40 4.76 33.89 1.90
CA SER A 40 3.84 34.46 0.90
C SER A 40 3.43 35.90 1.23
N GLN A 41 3.51 36.31 2.49
CA GLN A 41 3.21 37.66 2.94
C GLN A 41 4.40 38.63 2.86
N ASN A 42 5.63 38.12 2.72
CA ASN A 42 6.86 38.91 2.63
C ASN A 42 7.56 38.59 1.30
N THR A 43 7.35 39.42 0.28
CA THR A 43 7.83 39.28 -1.11
C THR A 43 9.35 39.36 -1.29
N ALA A 44 10.12 38.54 -0.58
CA ALA A 44 11.55 38.35 -0.76
C ALA A 44 11.92 36.86 -0.60
N VAL A 45 11.27 36.01 -1.39
CA VAL A 45 11.62 34.58 -1.46
C VAL A 45 13.01 34.46 -2.09
N ARG A 46 13.98 33.94 -1.33
CA ARG A 46 15.34 33.62 -1.80
C ARG A 46 15.30 32.42 -2.75
N ILE A 47 15.06 32.71 -4.03
CA ILE A 47 14.97 31.78 -5.17
C ILE A 47 16.11 30.73 -5.26
N PRO A 48 17.40 31.01 -4.95
CA PRO A 48 18.46 30.02 -5.20
C PRO A 48 18.43 28.81 -4.25
N GLN A 49 17.86 28.93 -3.05
CA GLN A 49 17.77 27.79 -2.11
C GLN A 49 16.61 26.84 -2.43
N PHE A 50 15.52 27.38 -2.99
CA PHE A 50 14.33 26.61 -3.32
C PHE A 50 14.61 25.58 -4.44
N HIS A 51 15.38 25.97 -5.46
CA HIS A 51 15.67 25.09 -6.59
C HIS A 51 16.45 23.81 -6.20
N LEU A 52 17.45 23.93 -5.32
CA LEU A 52 18.23 22.77 -4.86
C LEU A 52 17.38 21.81 -4.00
N GLN A 53 16.45 22.35 -3.20
CA GLN A 53 15.53 21.53 -2.40
C GLN A 53 14.49 20.79 -3.26
N THR A 54 13.96 21.43 -4.31
CA THR A 54 12.98 20.78 -5.21
C THR A 54 13.54 19.59 -5.99
N MET A 55 14.85 19.59 -6.30
CA MET A 55 15.48 18.49 -7.04
C MET A 55 15.70 17.22 -6.19
N TYR A 56 15.88 17.36 -4.87
CA TYR A 56 15.95 16.23 -3.92
C TYR A 56 14.58 15.62 -3.60
N LEU A 57 13.52 16.42 -3.71
CA LEU A 57 12.16 15.99 -3.43
C LEU A 57 11.62 15.02 -4.49
N THR A 58 11.93 15.24 -5.78
CA THR A 58 11.38 14.40 -6.87
C THR A 58 11.85 12.95 -6.83
N THR A 59 13.08 12.70 -6.39
CA THR A 59 13.63 11.34 -6.26
C THR A 59 13.14 10.62 -5.01
N SER A 60 12.66 11.37 -4.01
CA SER A 60 12.32 10.83 -2.69
C SER A 60 10.82 10.62 -2.46
N ILE A 61 9.96 11.17 -3.32
CA ILE A 61 8.50 10.96 -3.26
C ILE A 61 8.12 9.55 -3.74
N ALA A 62 8.81 9.02 -4.75
CA ALA A 62 8.55 7.70 -5.31
C ALA A 62 8.56 6.57 -4.25
N PRO A 63 9.61 6.39 -3.42
CA PRO A 63 9.61 5.34 -2.40
C PRO A 63 8.53 5.50 -1.35
N LEU A 64 8.09 6.74 -1.08
CA LEU A 64 7.03 7.04 -0.12
C LEU A 64 5.66 6.61 -0.67
N LEU A 65 5.38 6.94 -1.93
CA LEU A 65 4.18 6.50 -2.63
C LEU A 65 4.14 4.97 -2.78
N ILE A 66 5.28 4.35 -3.13
CA ILE A 66 5.39 2.90 -3.21
C ILE A 66 5.16 2.27 -1.83
N GLY A 67 5.75 2.82 -0.76
CA GLY A 67 5.55 2.33 0.60
C GLY A 67 4.09 2.42 1.07
N LEU A 68 3.43 3.55 0.81
CA LEU A 68 2.00 3.75 1.09
C LEU A 68 1.13 2.78 0.28
N TYR A 69 1.43 2.61 -1.01
CA TYR A 69 0.71 1.68 -1.87
C TYR A 69 0.86 0.24 -1.39
N LEU A 70 2.06 -0.21 -1.00
CA LEU A 70 2.29 -1.55 -0.46
C LEU A 70 1.59 -1.78 0.88
N PHE A 71 1.49 -0.73 1.71
CA PHE A 71 0.83 -0.81 3.00
C PHE A 71 -0.71 -0.91 2.89
N PHE A 72 -1.33 -0.08 2.03
CA PHE A 72 -2.79 0.01 1.91
C PHE A 72 -3.38 -0.83 0.77
N GLY A 73 -2.71 -0.89 -0.39
CA GLY A 73 -3.29 -1.33 -1.66
C GLY A 73 -2.59 -2.54 -2.31
N GLY A 74 -1.65 -3.20 -1.63
CA GLY A 74 -0.89 -4.34 -2.17
C GLY A 74 -1.71 -5.58 -2.52
N GLU A 75 -3.03 -5.56 -2.37
CA GLU A 75 -3.91 -6.70 -2.66
C GLU A 75 -3.86 -7.14 -4.13
N TRP A 76 -3.72 -6.18 -5.06
CA TRP A 76 -3.53 -6.50 -6.47
C TRP A 76 -2.24 -7.30 -6.69
N ILE A 77 -1.13 -6.89 -6.07
CA ILE A 77 0.15 -7.61 -6.15
C ILE A 77 0.02 -9.01 -5.54
N VAL A 78 -0.65 -9.14 -4.38
CA VAL A 78 -0.87 -10.44 -3.73
C VAL A 78 -1.66 -11.39 -4.62
N ASN A 79 -2.72 -10.88 -5.25
CA ASN A 79 -3.59 -11.70 -6.10
C ASN A 79 -2.93 -12.09 -7.43
N ASN A 80 -2.05 -11.24 -7.95
CA ASN A 80 -1.31 -11.53 -9.19
C ASN A 80 -0.10 -12.45 -8.95
N ALA A 81 0.61 -12.28 -7.82
CA ALA A 81 1.79 -13.07 -7.47
C ALA A 81 1.45 -14.48 -7.00
N ILE A 82 0.32 -14.64 -6.31
CA ILE A 82 -0.19 -15.95 -5.85
C ILE A 82 -1.60 -16.09 -6.42
N PRO A 83 -1.74 -16.52 -7.70
CA PRO A 83 -3.04 -16.77 -8.28
C PRO A 83 -3.75 -17.83 -7.43
N SER A 84 -4.84 -17.39 -6.82
CA SER A 84 -5.72 -18.19 -5.99
C SER A 84 -6.54 -19.12 -6.88
N ASN A 85 -5.91 -20.10 -7.50
CA ASN A 85 -6.56 -21.07 -8.38
C ASN A 85 -7.38 -22.13 -7.61
N ARG A 86 -7.82 -21.81 -6.39
CA ARG A 86 -8.62 -22.69 -5.55
C ARG A 86 -9.93 -21.97 -5.25
N PRO A 87 -11.08 -22.63 -5.41
CA PRO A 87 -12.35 -22.03 -5.04
C PRO A 87 -12.34 -21.78 -3.53
N TYR A 88 -12.66 -20.55 -3.11
CA TYR A 88 -12.81 -20.17 -1.71
C TYR A 88 -14.23 -19.66 -1.49
N CYS A 89 -14.78 -19.89 -0.30
CA CYS A 89 -16.05 -19.28 0.10
C CYS A 89 -15.86 -17.76 0.23
N HIS A 90 -16.77 -16.99 -0.37
CA HIS A 90 -16.69 -15.52 -0.40
C HIS A 90 -17.03 -14.86 0.95
N GLU A 91 -17.76 -15.54 1.84
CA GLU A 91 -18.10 -15.00 3.17
C GLU A 91 -17.04 -15.35 4.22
N CYS A 92 -16.73 -16.64 4.42
CA CYS A 92 -15.85 -17.07 5.52
C CYS A 92 -14.40 -17.34 5.07
N GLY A 93 -14.12 -17.36 3.76
CA GLY A 93 -12.81 -17.67 3.22
C GLY A 93 -12.42 -19.15 3.25
N TYR A 94 -13.33 -20.08 3.62
CA TYR A 94 -13.05 -21.51 3.64
C TYR A 94 -12.63 -22.04 2.26
N GLU A 95 -11.70 -22.99 2.24
CA GLU A 95 -11.18 -23.57 1.01
C GLU A 95 -12.14 -24.65 0.48
N LEU A 96 -12.71 -24.42 -0.72
CA LEU A 96 -13.75 -25.26 -1.34
C LEU A 96 -13.20 -26.24 -2.36
N THR A 97 -11.88 -26.46 -2.40
CA THR A 97 -11.19 -27.28 -3.44
C THR A 97 -11.70 -28.72 -3.52
N HIS A 98 -12.34 -29.23 -2.47
CA HIS A 98 -12.96 -30.56 -2.40
C HIS A 98 -14.42 -30.52 -1.94
N ALA A 99 -15.08 -29.36 -2.01
CA ALA A 99 -16.47 -29.27 -1.63
C ALA A 99 -17.33 -30.07 -2.62
N THR A 100 -18.07 -31.06 -2.12
CA THR A 100 -19.00 -31.88 -2.90
C THR A 100 -20.41 -31.27 -2.94
N SER A 101 -20.65 -30.23 -2.13
CA SER A 101 -21.90 -29.47 -2.06
C SER A 101 -21.71 -28.04 -2.56
N ASN A 102 -22.79 -27.42 -3.05
CA ASN A 102 -22.84 -26.00 -3.40
C ASN A 102 -22.97 -25.08 -2.17
N THR A 103 -22.73 -25.60 -0.97
CA THR A 103 -22.85 -24.90 0.31
C THR A 103 -21.56 -25.02 1.08
N CYS A 104 -21.09 -23.91 1.64
CA CYS A 104 -19.88 -23.92 2.46
C CYS A 104 -20.11 -24.74 3.74
N PRO A 105 -19.23 -25.70 4.08
CA PRO A 105 -19.40 -26.54 5.27
C PRO A 105 -19.23 -25.79 6.60
N GLU A 106 -18.60 -24.60 6.59
CA GLU A 106 -18.36 -23.81 7.81
C GLU A 106 -19.48 -22.80 8.09
N CYS A 107 -19.92 -22.05 7.08
CA CYS A 107 -20.87 -20.94 7.26
C CYS A 107 -22.22 -21.16 6.57
N GLY A 108 -22.39 -22.25 5.82
CA GLY A 108 -23.63 -22.58 5.12
C GLY A 108 -23.90 -21.75 3.86
N THR A 109 -23.07 -20.75 3.56
CA THR A 109 -23.25 -19.86 2.41
C THR A 109 -23.20 -20.64 1.10
N GLU A 110 -24.21 -20.43 0.26
CA GLU A 110 -24.26 -20.99 -1.08
C GLU A 110 -23.16 -20.39 -1.95
N PHE A 111 -22.50 -21.23 -2.75
CA PHE A 111 -21.54 -20.80 -3.74
C PHE A 111 -21.75 -21.56 -5.05
N LYS A 112 -21.53 -20.88 -6.17
CA LYS A 112 -21.61 -21.49 -7.49
C LYS A 112 -20.23 -22.02 -7.86
N PRO A 113 -20.02 -23.33 -8.09
CA PRO A 113 -18.77 -23.81 -8.65
C PRO A 113 -18.58 -23.17 -10.04
N ALA A 114 -17.38 -22.69 -10.33
CA ALA A 114 -17.04 -22.22 -11.67
C ALA A 114 -17.07 -23.42 -12.62
N GLU A 115 -17.97 -23.39 -13.61
CA GLU A 115 -18.09 -24.38 -14.68
C GLU A 115 -16.81 -24.51 -15.52
#